data_AF-A0A1Q7E1A0-F1
#
_entry.id   AF-A0A1Q7E1A0-F1
#
_cell.length_a   1.000
_cell.length_b   1.000
_cell.length_c   1.000
_cell.angle_alpha   90.00
_cell.angle_beta   90.00
_cell.angle_gamma   90.00
#
_symmetry.space_group_name_H-M   'P 1'
#
loop_
_entity.id
_entity.type
_entity.pdbx_description
1 polymer ?
#
loop_
_entity_poly.entity_id
_entity_poly.type
_entity_poly.pdbx_seq_one_letter_code
_entity_poly.pdbx_strand_id
1 'polypeptide(L)'
;MRALIAIAGAALVAAACGKGSKPAAPAAPPGAARPAVPAGPAEYTVIIKSTWTKATHPFEYPSGAHFSGMIGASHNAKYSIFAIGRRPTPGLERLSEEGKHSPLDTEIQSAIDQGNALMKFESGGLKNWKDSMVATVRVDAAHTLVDVVNMVAPSPDWFTGATNVNLAENGAWVARRTLTLPAYDSGGDDGKTYKAPDRDTNPKKPTTRASTRHFVINGRVKPVATVTFVRKAS
;
A
#
# COMPACT_ATOMS: atom_id res chain seq x y z
N MET A 1 -28.81 -10.10 -69.43
CA MET A 1 -29.80 -9.19 -70.05
C MET A 1 -29.58 -7.80 -69.48
N ARG A 2 -29.44 -6.79 -70.37
CA ARG A 2 -29.48 -5.33 -70.16
C ARG A 2 -28.37 -4.75 -69.25
N ALA A 3 -27.21 -4.29 -69.76
CA ALA A 3 -26.94 -3.12 -70.62
C ALA A 3 -27.37 -1.78 -70.01
N LEU A 4 -26.43 -0.88 -69.73
CA LEU A 4 -26.41 0.49 -70.26
C LEU A 4 -25.11 1.24 -69.93
N ILE A 5 -24.51 1.75 -71.01
CA ILE A 5 -23.38 2.66 -71.13
C ILE A 5 -23.87 4.10 -70.85
N ALA A 6 -23.04 4.95 -70.25
CA ALA A 6 -23.11 6.40 -70.51
C ALA A 6 -21.73 7.07 -70.32
N ILE A 7 -21.23 7.64 -71.41
CA ILE A 7 -20.06 8.51 -71.55
C ILE A 7 -20.54 9.96 -71.35
N ALA A 8 -19.74 10.79 -70.67
CA ALA A 8 -19.57 12.26 -70.85
C ALA A 8 -19.05 12.83 -69.51
N GLY A 9 -18.16 13.81 -69.43
CA GLY A 9 -17.47 14.65 -70.39
C GLY A 9 -16.58 15.58 -69.56
N ALA A 10 -15.40 15.92 -70.08
CA ALA A 10 -14.49 16.85 -69.41
C ALA A 10 -15.07 18.28 -69.47
N ALA A 11 -15.09 18.96 -68.33
CA ALA A 11 -15.27 20.40 -68.26
C ALA A 11 -14.13 20.99 -67.42
N LEU A 12 -13.22 21.71 -68.08
CA LEU A 12 -12.34 22.67 -67.43
C LEU A 12 -13.16 23.90 -67.05
N VAL A 13 -13.07 24.33 -65.79
CA VAL A 13 -13.39 25.70 -65.39
C VAL A 13 -12.24 26.22 -64.53
N ALA A 14 -11.61 27.28 -65.03
CA ALA A 14 -10.67 28.12 -64.29
C ALA A 14 -11.43 29.27 -63.60
N ALA A 15 -10.98 29.64 -62.39
CA ALA A 15 -11.21 30.91 -61.64
C ALA A 15 -11.35 30.58 -60.14
N ALA A 16 -10.83 31.30 -59.16
CA ALA A 16 -10.06 32.53 -59.09
C ALA A 16 -9.40 32.59 -57.70
N CYS A 17 -8.30 33.34 -57.57
CA CYS A 17 -7.70 33.69 -56.29
C CYS A 17 -8.65 34.54 -55.44
N GLY A 18 -9.24 33.95 -54.40
CA GLY A 18 -9.90 34.68 -53.31
C GLY A 18 -9.03 34.65 -52.06
N LYS A 19 -8.56 35.81 -51.60
CA LYS A 19 -7.94 35.98 -50.27
C LYS A 19 -8.99 35.73 -49.20
N GLY A 20 -9.12 34.50 -48.73
CA GLY A 20 -9.95 34.13 -47.58
C GLY A 20 -9.16 34.27 -46.28
N SER A 21 -9.54 35.21 -45.43
CA SER A 21 -9.07 35.32 -44.05
C SER A 21 -9.41 34.01 -43.31
N LYS A 22 -8.39 33.32 -42.80
CA LYS A 22 -8.53 32.08 -42.05
C LYS A 22 -9.40 32.33 -40.80
N PRO A 23 -10.50 31.60 -40.58
CA PRO A 23 -11.26 31.71 -39.34
C PRO A 23 -10.36 31.27 -38.18
N ALA A 24 -10.33 32.04 -37.11
CA ALA A 24 -9.69 31.64 -35.86
C ALA A 24 -10.31 30.33 -35.38
N ALA A 25 -9.47 29.35 -35.07
CA ALA A 25 -9.91 28.07 -34.52
C ALA A 25 -10.66 28.31 -33.20
N PRO A 26 -11.73 27.54 -32.90
CA PRO A 26 -12.43 27.63 -31.63
C PRO A 26 -11.45 27.33 -30.49
N ALA A 27 -11.51 28.15 -29.42
CA ALA A 27 -10.75 27.89 -28.20
C ALA A 27 -11.07 26.49 -27.67
N ALA A 28 -10.02 25.74 -27.33
CA ALA A 28 -10.15 24.42 -26.74
C ALA A 28 -10.98 24.49 -25.43
N PRO A 29 -11.77 23.45 -25.12
CA PRO A 29 -12.49 23.39 -23.86
C PRO A 29 -11.50 23.48 -22.68
N PRO A 30 -11.88 24.03 -21.52
CA PRO A 30 -11.03 24.04 -20.35
C PRO A 30 -10.59 22.61 -20.06
N GLY A 31 -9.28 22.35 -20.16
CA GLY A 31 -8.71 21.05 -19.86
C GLY A 31 -9.17 20.60 -18.48
N ALA A 32 -9.66 19.36 -18.37
CA ALA A 32 -10.09 18.76 -17.12
C ALA A 32 -9.08 19.13 -16.02
N ALA A 33 -9.56 19.79 -14.97
CA ALA A 33 -8.71 20.21 -13.86
C ALA A 33 -7.92 19.00 -13.37
N ARG A 34 -6.59 19.09 -13.40
CA ARG A 34 -5.70 18.06 -12.85
C ARG A 34 -6.18 17.77 -11.42
N PRO A 35 -6.28 16.50 -11.00
CA PRO A 35 -6.66 16.18 -9.62
C PRO A 35 -5.81 17.02 -8.67
N ALA A 36 -6.46 17.75 -7.78
CA ALA A 36 -5.75 18.59 -6.82
C ALA A 36 -4.84 17.68 -5.99
N VAL A 37 -3.52 17.92 -6.06
CA VAL A 37 -2.52 17.25 -5.23
C VAL A 37 -2.01 18.24 -4.18
N PRO A 38 -1.63 17.77 -2.98
CA PRO A 38 -1.08 18.65 -1.97
C PRO A 38 0.14 19.43 -2.45
N ALA A 39 0.24 20.69 -2.02
CA ALA A 39 1.42 21.51 -2.28
C ALA A 39 2.58 21.07 -1.39
N GLY A 40 3.72 20.78 -2.01
CA GLY A 40 4.95 20.42 -1.33
C GLY A 40 4.90 19.08 -0.57
N PRO A 41 6.05 18.63 -0.05
CA PRO A 41 6.14 17.44 0.77
C PRO A 41 5.63 17.67 2.19
N ALA A 42 5.29 16.59 2.89
CA ALA A 42 4.92 16.60 4.31
C ALA A 42 5.62 15.47 5.07
N GLU A 43 5.82 15.69 6.37
CA GLU A 43 6.29 14.65 7.28
C GLU A 43 5.19 14.22 8.25
N TYR A 44 5.18 12.94 8.57
CA TYR A 44 4.27 12.33 9.52
C TYR A 44 5.04 11.54 10.56
N THR A 45 4.56 11.62 11.80
CA THR A 45 4.88 10.63 12.85
C THR A 45 3.94 9.43 12.67
N VAL A 46 4.52 8.25 12.47
CA VAL A 46 3.82 6.96 12.41
C VAL A 46 3.87 6.31 13.79
N ILE A 47 2.71 5.95 14.34
CA ILE A 47 2.58 5.42 15.70
C ILE A 47 1.78 4.12 15.65
N ILE A 48 2.41 2.99 16.00
CA ILE A 48 1.71 1.72 16.18
C ILE A 48 1.55 1.42 17.67
N LYS A 49 0.31 1.16 18.08
CA LYS A 49 -0.07 0.71 19.43
C LYS A 49 -0.69 -0.67 19.36
N SER A 50 -0.24 -1.56 20.25
CA SER A 50 -0.82 -2.90 20.37
C SER A 50 -2.22 -2.84 20.98
N THR A 51 -3.13 -3.65 20.43
CA THR A 51 -4.40 -4.03 21.05
C THR A 51 -4.47 -5.54 21.26
N TRP A 52 -3.39 -6.26 20.94
CA TRP A 52 -3.21 -7.70 21.08
C TRP A 52 -2.73 -8.02 22.50
N THR A 53 -3.67 -8.45 23.34
CA THR A 53 -3.42 -8.82 24.73
C THR A 53 -4.14 -10.13 25.05
N LYS A 54 -3.78 -10.78 26.15
CA LYS A 54 -4.46 -11.99 26.64
C LYS A 54 -5.97 -11.79 26.85
N ALA A 55 -6.41 -10.57 27.17
CA ALA A 55 -7.83 -10.27 27.35
C ALA A 55 -8.56 -10.15 26.00
N THR A 56 -7.92 -9.57 24.99
CA THR A 56 -8.55 -9.34 23.68
C THR A 56 -8.47 -10.56 22.76
N HIS A 57 -7.41 -11.37 22.88
CA HIS A 57 -7.15 -12.56 22.07
C HIS A 57 -6.75 -13.73 22.99
N PRO A 58 -7.70 -14.27 23.79
CA PRO A 58 -7.38 -15.22 24.87
C PRO A 58 -6.98 -16.61 24.40
N PHE A 59 -7.39 -17.02 23.19
CA PHE A 59 -7.13 -18.35 22.66
C PHE A 59 -5.62 -18.52 22.38
N GLU A 60 -4.99 -19.44 23.11
CA GLU A 60 -3.56 -19.79 23.01
C GLU A 60 -2.57 -18.61 23.16
N TYR A 61 -3.00 -17.51 23.78
CA TYR A 61 -2.17 -16.32 23.90
C TYR A 61 -0.76 -16.64 24.43
N PRO A 62 0.31 -16.33 23.67
CA PRO A 62 1.63 -16.85 23.96
C PRO A 62 2.31 -16.08 25.10
N SER A 63 3.12 -16.80 25.89
CA SER A 63 4.15 -16.14 26.70
C SER A 63 5.19 -15.46 25.80
N GLY A 64 5.71 -14.31 26.22
CA GLY A 64 6.67 -13.55 25.43
C GLY A 64 6.09 -12.90 24.17
N ALA A 65 4.77 -12.71 24.11
CA ALA A 65 4.10 -11.99 23.03
C ALA A 65 4.76 -10.62 22.79
N HIS A 66 5.11 -10.33 21.54
CA HIS A 66 5.74 -9.08 21.12
C HIS A 66 5.45 -8.78 19.64
N PHE A 67 5.73 -7.55 19.23
CA PHE A 67 5.88 -7.20 17.82
C PHE A 67 7.36 -7.08 17.47
N SER A 68 7.73 -7.53 16.26
CA SER A 68 9.02 -7.13 15.68
C SER A 68 9.08 -5.61 15.48
N GLY A 69 10.23 -5.10 15.05
CA GLY A 69 10.29 -3.75 14.50
C GLY A 69 9.28 -3.59 13.37
N MET A 70 8.71 -2.38 13.25
CA MET A 70 7.96 -2.04 12.05
C MET A 70 8.93 -1.58 10.96
N ILE A 71 8.56 -1.87 9.72
CA ILE A 71 9.19 -1.35 8.51
C ILE A 71 8.09 -0.92 7.55
N GLY A 72 8.34 0.16 6.82
CA GLY A 72 7.39 0.71 5.88
C GLY A 72 8.05 1.59 4.83
N ALA A 73 7.23 2.03 3.87
CA ALA A 73 7.65 2.94 2.83
C ALA A 73 6.54 3.94 2.50
N SER A 74 6.90 5.18 2.16
CA SER A 74 6.03 6.04 1.36
C SER A 74 6.24 5.74 -0.12
N HIS A 75 5.16 5.67 -0.89
CA HIS A 75 5.20 5.19 -2.27
C HIS A 75 4.04 5.69 -3.12
N ASN A 76 4.14 5.39 -4.41
CA ASN A 76 3.09 5.61 -5.39
C ASN A 76 2.35 4.30 -5.71
N ALA A 77 1.32 4.35 -6.54
CA ALA A 77 0.46 3.20 -6.83
C ALA A 77 1.14 2.03 -7.57
N LYS A 78 2.41 2.17 -7.99
CA LYS A 78 3.18 1.10 -8.65
C LYS A 78 3.89 0.17 -7.68
N TYR A 79 3.90 0.49 -6.39
CA TYR A 79 4.53 -0.31 -5.35
C TYR A 79 3.56 -0.58 -4.19
N SER A 80 3.78 -1.69 -3.50
CA SER A 80 3.16 -2.04 -2.22
C SER A 80 4.02 -3.11 -1.57
N ILE A 81 4.19 -3.08 -0.24
CA ILE A 81 4.91 -4.12 0.51
C ILE A 81 4.14 -5.44 0.46
N PHE A 82 2.82 -5.40 0.57
CA PHE A 82 1.97 -6.58 0.50
C PHE A 82 0.60 -6.25 -0.09
N ALA A 83 -0.07 -7.29 -0.60
CA ALA A 83 -1.48 -7.20 -0.98
C ALA A 83 -2.15 -8.56 -0.76
N ILE A 84 -3.41 -8.54 -0.30
CA ILE A 84 -4.20 -9.77 -0.16
C ILE A 84 -4.31 -10.45 -1.53
N GLY A 85 -4.08 -11.76 -1.56
CA GLY A 85 -4.12 -12.55 -2.79
C GLY A 85 -2.82 -12.52 -3.60
N ARG A 86 -1.79 -11.78 -3.17
CA ARG A 86 -0.42 -11.89 -3.72
C ARG A 86 0.42 -12.82 -2.86
N ARG A 87 1.35 -13.56 -3.47
CA ARG A 87 2.34 -14.34 -2.73
C ARG A 87 3.33 -13.39 -2.04
N PRO A 88 3.86 -13.75 -0.85
CA PRO A 88 4.83 -12.92 -0.17
C PRO A 88 6.11 -12.80 -1.01
N THR A 89 6.76 -11.64 -0.93
CA THR A 89 8.15 -11.51 -1.38
C THR A 89 9.07 -12.21 -0.38
N PRO A 90 10.32 -12.55 -0.75
CA PRO A 90 11.30 -13.06 0.21
C PRO A 90 11.45 -12.14 1.43
N GLY A 91 11.35 -10.82 1.24
CA GLY A 91 11.35 -9.84 2.32
C GLY A 91 10.16 -9.96 3.27
N LEU A 92 8.94 -10.01 2.72
CA LEU A 92 7.73 -10.13 3.55
C LEU A 92 7.68 -11.47 4.31
N GLU A 93 8.09 -12.55 3.66
CA GLU A 93 8.22 -13.88 4.27
C GLU A 93 9.19 -13.83 5.46
N ARG A 94 10.41 -13.32 5.23
CA ARG A 94 11.44 -13.23 6.27
C ARG A 94 11.03 -12.33 7.44
N LEU A 95 10.28 -11.27 7.17
CA LEU A 95 9.70 -10.43 8.21
C LEU A 95 8.63 -11.19 9.00
N SER A 96 7.76 -11.93 8.33
CA SER A 96 6.59 -12.56 8.96
C SER A 96 6.97 -13.78 9.80
N GLU A 97 8.04 -14.48 9.44
CA GLU A 97 8.52 -15.68 10.13
C GLU A 97 9.59 -15.37 11.21
N GLU A 98 10.45 -14.38 10.96
CA GLU A 98 11.61 -14.11 11.83
C GLU A 98 11.68 -12.69 12.39
N GLY A 99 10.80 -11.78 11.95
CA GLY A 99 10.80 -10.38 12.37
C GLY A 99 11.99 -9.59 11.83
N LYS A 100 12.69 -10.12 10.83
CA LYS A 100 13.86 -9.48 10.22
C LYS A 100 13.44 -8.56 9.09
N HIS A 101 14.05 -7.37 9.05
CA HIS A 101 13.77 -6.39 8.00
C HIS A 101 14.48 -6.70 6.68
N SER A 102 15.58 -7.46 6.70
CA SER A 102 16.25 -7.89 5.47
C SER A 102 15.69 -9.22 4.99
N PRO A 103 15.38 -9.38 3.68
CA PRO A 103 15.70 -8.47 2.56
C PRO A 103 14.62 -7.44 2.20
N LEU A 104 13.54 -7.28 2.97
CA LEU A 104 12.47 -6.31 2.66
C LEU A 104 12.98 -4.87 2.58
N ASP A 105 13.97 -4.51 3.40
CA ASP A 105 14.66 -3.22 3.33
C ASP A 105 15.31 -2.96 1.95
N THR A 106 15.91 -4.00 1.37
CA THR A 106 16.54 -3.98 0.05
C THR A 106 15.49 -3.93 -1.05
N GLU A 107 14.37 -4.64 -0.89
CA GLU A 107 13.23 -4.57 -1.81
C GLU A 107 12.62 -3.16 -1.84
N ILE A 108 12.46 -2.51 -0.69
CA ILE A 108 12.00 -1.11 -0.60
C ILE A 108 13.03 -0.18 -1.25
N GLN A 109 14.33 -0.37 -1.00
CA GLN A 109 15.36 0.46 -1.61
C GLN A 109 15.32 0.35 -3.14
N SER A 110 15.13 -0.85 -3.70
CA SER A 110 14.97 -1.03 -5.13
C SER A 110 13.74 -0.29 -5.68
N ALA A 111 12.63 -0.24 -4.93
CA ALA A 111 11.47 0.56 -5.31
C ALA A 111 11.75 2.06 -5.27
N ILE A 112 12.59 2.54 -4.35
CA ILE A 112 13.05 3.94 -4.30
C ILE A 112 13.91 4.27 -5.52
N ASP A 113 14.87 3.40 -5.85
CA ASP A 113 15.77 3.59 -6.99
C ASP A 113 15.00 3.61 -8.33
N GLN A 114 13.86 2.92 -8.39
CA GLN A 114 12.94 2.92 -9.54
C GLN A 114 11.95 4.11 -9.56
N GLY A 115 11.97 4.98 -8.54
CA GLY A 115 11.02 6.08 -8.39
C GLY A 115 9.59 5.63 -8.09
N ASN A 116 9.40 4.41 -7.58
CA ASN A 116 8.10 3.88 -7.14
C ASN A 116 7.84 4.15 -5.65
N ALA A 117 8.90 4.29 -4.86
CA ALA A 117 8.87 4.69 -3.46
C ALA A 117 9.70 5.95 -3.22
N LEU A 118 9.40 6.69 -2.14
CA LEU A 118 10.12 7.91 -1.77
C LEU A 118 11.05 7.68 -0.59
N MET A 119 10.59 7.00 0.46
CA MET A 119 11.34 6.86 1.71
C MET A 119 10.99 5.56 2.41
N LYS A 120 12.02 4.81 2.82
CA LYS A 120 11.93 3.72 3.80
C LYS A 120 11.92 4.31 5.22
N PHE A 121 11.12 3.74 6.11
CA PHE A 121 11.19 4.03 7.54
C PHE A 121 11.07 2.75 8.37
N GLU A 122 11.62 2.77 9.59
CA GLU A 122 11.61 1.63 10.49
C GLU A 122 11.67 2.05 11.97
N SER A 123 11.37 1.12 12.87
CA SER A 123 11.58 1.28 14.32
C SER A 123 12.06 -0.01 14.97
N GLY A 124 12.44 0.07 16.26
CA GLY A 124 12.57 -1.11 17.11
C GLY A 124 11.22 -1.78 17.40
N GLY A 125 11.26 -3.03 17.86
CA GLY A 125 10.07 -3.80 18.21
C GLY A 125 9.42 -3.39 19.54
N LEU A 126 8.24 -3.97 19.82
CA LEU A 126 7.43 -3.64 20.99
C LEU A 126 7.14 -4.88 21.83
N LYS A 127 7.60 -4.89 23.08
CA LYS A 127 7.45 -6.03 24.02
C LYS A 127 6.60 -5.74 25.25
N ASN A 128 6.51 -4.48 25.68
CA ASN A 128 5.97 -4.10 26.98
C ASN A 128 4.53 -3.56 26.95
N TRP A 129 3.88 -3.52 25.78
CA TRP A 129 2.48 -3.11 25.48
C TRP A 129 1.98 -1.76 26.01
N LYS A 130 2.73 -1.12 26.91
CA LYS A 130 2.49 0.22 27.44
C LYS A 130 3.02 1.29 26.48
N ASP A 131 4.09 0.96 25.74
CA ASP A 131 4.72 1.87 24.80
C ASP A 131 4.10 1.79 23.41
N SER A 132 4.67 2.50 22.46
CA SER A 132 4.30 2.51 21.05
C SER A 132 5.54 2.38 20.18
N MET A 133 5.40 1.75 19.01
CA MET A 133 6.41 1.87 17.97
C MET A 133 6.21 3.21 17.28
N VAL A 134 7.29 3.97 17.09
CA VAL A 134 7.25 5.31 16.51
C VAL A 134 8.33 5.45 15.43
N ALA A 135 7.96 6.00 14.28
CA ALA A 135 8.88 6.37 13.20
C ALA A 135 8.42 7.65 12.51
N THR A 136 9.28 8.19 11.63
CA THR A 136 8.93 9.31 10.75
C THR A 136 8.87 8.83 9.31
N VAL A 137 7.87 9.29 8.56
CA VAL A 137 7.79 9.10 7.11
C VAL A 137 7.57 10.44 6.42
N ARG A 138 8.25 10.64 5.29
CA ARG A 138 8.02 11.77 4.39
C ARG A 138 7.18 11.32 3.20
N VAL A 139 6.23 12.14 2.78
CA VAL A 139 5.40 11.96 1.57
C VAL A 139 5.50 13.19 0.67
N ASP A 140 5.24 13.00 -0.62
CA ASP A 140 5.16 14.09 -1.61
C ASP A 140 4.01 13.85 -2.60
N ALA A 141 3.77 14.81 -3.48
CA ALA A 141 2.66 14.75 -4.45
C ALA A 141 2.76 13.57 -5.43
N ALA A 142 3.92 12.94 -5.60
CA ALA A 142 4.10 11.74 -6.40
C ALA A 142 3.93 10.44 -5.58
N HIS A 143 4.19 10.48 -4.28
CA HIS A 143 4.21 9.35 -3.35
C HIS A 143 3.29 9.61 -2.14
N THR A 144 1.99 9.62 -2.37
CA THR A 144 0.98 9.95 -1.36
C THR A 144 0.56 8.76 -0.49
N LEU A 145 0.99 7.54 -0.84
CA LEU A 145 0.61 6.31 -0.15
C LEU A 145 1.68 5.89 0.85
N VAL A 146 1.26 5.20 1.91
CA VAL A 146 2.17 4.61 2.89
C VAL A 146 1.77 3.16 3.18
N ASP A 147 2.77 2.28 3.16
CA ASP A 147 2.71 0.90 3.63
C ASP A 147 3.52 0.77 4.92
N VAL A 148 3.05 -0.07 5.85
CA VAL A 148 3.77 -0.42 7.07
C VAL A 148 3.39 -1.82 7.52
N VAL A 149 4.38 -2.62 7.93
CA VAL A 149 4.21 -3.98 8.43
C VAL A 149 5.10 -4.25 9.64
N ASN A 150 4.67 -5.19 10.51
CA ASN A 150 5.50 -5.79 11.55
C ASN A 150 4.99 -7.22 11.85
N MET A 151 5.87 -8.10 12.31
CA MET A 151 5.52 -9.46 12.75
C MET A 151 4.67 -9.42 14.03
N VAL A 152 3.73 -10.36 14.14
CA VAL A 152 3.04 -10.74 15.36
C VAL A 152 3.77 -11.96 15.94
N ALA A 153 4.44 -11.81 17.07
CA ALA A 153 5.43 -12.79 17.53
C ALA A 153 5.14 -13.34 18.94
N PRO A 154 5.40 -14.63 19.20
CA PRO A 154 5.76 -15.66 18.22
C PRO A 154 4.57 -15.99 17.32
N SER A 155 4.84 -16.39 16.08
CA SER A 155 3.86 -16.98 15.17
C SER A 155 4.59 -17.76 14.09
N PRO A 156 3.88 -18.57 13.28
CA PRO A 156 4.48 -19.22 12.12
C PRO A 156 4.91 -18.19 11.08
N ASP A 157 3.95 -17.39 10.59
CA ASP A 157 4.19 -16.36 9.57
C ASP A 157 3.16 -15.21 9.66
N TRP A 158 2.69 -14.91 10.88
CA TRP A 158 1.66 -13.89 11.08
C TRP A 158 2.26 -12.51 11.24
N PHE A 159 1.72 -11.56 10.49
CA PHE A 159 2.11 -10.15 10.57
C PHE A 159 0.89 -9.25 10.67
N THR A 160 1.10 -8.00 11.01
CA THR A 160 0.07 -6.96 10.96
C THR A 160 0.61 -5.75 10.21
N GLY A 161 -0.29 -4.95 9.62
CA GLY A 161 0.11 -3.84 8.80
C GLY A 161 -1.04 -3.15 8.09
N ALA A 162 -0.72 -2.02 7.46
CA ALA A 162 -1.60 -1.31 6.55
C ALA A 162 -0.89 -1.14 5.22
N THR A 163 -1.65 -1.24 4.12
CA THR A 163 -1.16 -0.99 2.77
C THR A 163 -2.02 0.06 2.07
N ASN A 164 -1.40 0.82 1.17
CA ASN A 164 -1.98 1.87 0.35
C ASN A 164 -2.70 2.95 1.17
N VAL A 165 -2.14 3.33 2.33
CA VAL A 165 -2.72 4.39 3.17
C VAL A 165 -2.47 5.75 2.52
N ASN A 166 -3.47 6.30 1.84
CA ASN A 166 -3.35 7.60 1.18
C ASN A 166 -3.41 8.76 2.18
N LEU A 167 -2.33 9.51 2.37
CA LEU A 167 -2.29 10.66 3.29
C LEU A 167 -2.72 11.99 2.61
N ALA A 168 -3.07 11.96 1.33
CA ALA A 168 -3.63 13.09 0.61
C ALA A 168 -5.15 12.93 0.39
N GLU A 169 -5.93 13.94 0.77
CA GLU A 169 -7.37 14.02 0.51
C GLU A 169 -7.74 15.42 0.04
N ASN A 170 -8.61 15.52 -0.97
CA ASN A 170 -9.15 16.80 -1.47
C ASN A 170 -8.06 17.85 -1.77
N GLY A 171 -6.91 17.43 -2.27
CA GLY A 171 -5.78 18.32 -2.58
C GLY A 171 -4.98 18.81 -1.38
N ALA A 172 -5.16 18.22 -0.19
CA ALA A 172 -4.42 18.57 1.01
C ALA A 172 -3.88 17.33 1.74
N TRP A 173 -2.79 17.54 2.49
CA TRP A 173 -2.25 16.57 3.43
C TRP A 173 -3.15 16.46 4.66
N VAL A 174 -3.65 15.26 4.97
CA VAL A 174 -4.49 15.05 6.15
C VAL A 174 -3.71 15.36 7.43
N ALA A 175 -4.33 16.03 8.40
CA ALA A 175 -3.65 16.32 9.67
C ALA A 175 -3.38 15.04 10.49
N ARG A 176 -4.32 14.09 10.44
CA ARG A 176 -4.26 12.84 11.17
C ARG A 176 -5.01 11.75 10.44
N ARG A 177 -4.49 10.51 10.48
CA ARG A 177 -5.23 9.32 10.06
C ARG A 177 -4.97 8.18 11.03
N THR A 178 -6.02 7.50 11.48
CA THR A 178 -5.92 6.32 12.34
C THR A 178 -6.63 5.14 11.70
N LEU A 179 -5.98 3.98 11.67
CA LEU A 179 -6.57 2.72 11.19
C LEU A 179 -6.37 1.63 12.24
N THR A 180 -7.33 0.71 12.32
CA THR A 180 -7.15 -0.55 13.03
C THR A 180 -6.42 -1.55 12.13
N LEU A 181 -5.48 -2.31 12.70
CA LEU A 181 -4.69 -3.30 11.97
C LEU A 181 -5.15 -4.72 12.36
N PRO A 182 -5.66 -5.52 11.41
CA PRO A 182 -5.86 -6.95 11.63
C PRO A 182 -4.53 -7.70 11.48
N ALA A 183 -4.53 -8.96 11.89
CA ALA A 183 -3.45 -9.89 11.53
C ALA A 183 -3.67 -10.46 10.12
N TYR A 184 -2.57 -10.78 9.48
CA TYR A 184 -2.47 -11.43 8.17
C TYR A 184 -1.62 -12.68 8.31
N ASP A 185 -1.92 -13.66 7.48
CA ASP A 185 -1.12 -14.85 7.24
C ASP A 185 -0.37 -14.61 5.93
N SER A 186 0.97 -14.64 5.97
CA SER A 186 1.78 -14.26 4.81
C SER A 186 1.68 -15.28 3.69
N GLY A 187 1.44 -16.55 4.04
CA GLY A 187 1.47 -17.72 3.16
C GLY A 187 2.83 -18.41 3.11
N GLY A 188 3.73 -18.07 4.03
CA GLY A 188 5.11 -18.55 4.14
C GLY A 188 5.23 -19.88 4.87
N ASP A 189 4.46 -20.07 5.94
CA ASP A 189 4.54 -21.20 6.87
C ASP A 189 3.16 -21.84 7.12
N ASP A 190 3.12 -23.16 7.28
CA ASP A 190 1.90 -23.94 7.44
C ASP A 190 1.53 -24.28 8.89
N GLY A 191 2.27 -23.76 9.86
CA GLY A 191 1.98 -23.78 11.28
C GLY A 191 0.61 -23.16 11.58
N LYS A 192 -0.04 -23.63 12.65
CA LYS A 192 -1.44 -23.27 12.96
C LYS A 192 -1.64 -22.61 14.32
N THR A 193 -0.59 -22.55 15.13
CA THR A 193 -0.61 -21.98 16.48
C THR A 193 0.58 -21.02 16.64
N TYR A 194 0.52 -20.12 17.62
CA TYR A 194 1.59 -19.13 17.85
C TYR A 194 3.00 -19.73 18.05
N LYS A 195 3.09 -20.98 18.50
CA LYS A 195 4.37 -21.66 18.79
C LYS A 195 4.53 -22.96 18.00
N ALA A 196 3.83 -23.10 16.87
CA ALA A 196 4.02 -24.23 16.00
C ALA A 196 5.49 -24.31 15.55
N PRO A 197 6.06 -25.52 15.39
CA PRO A 197 7.35 -25.65 14.74
C PRO A 197 7.27 -25.18 13.29
N ASP A 198 8.40 -24.72 12.77
CA ASP A 198 8.59 -24.36 11.36
C ASP A 198 8.06 -25.45 10.43
N ARG A 199 7.29 -25.03 9.43
CA ARG A 199 6.67 -25.87 8.41
C ARG A 199 6.51 -25.05 7.13
N ASP A 200 7.62 -24.87 6.43
CA ASP A 200 7.68 -24.18 5.13
C ASP A 200 6.52 -24.55 4.18
N THR A 201 5.86 -23.52 3.64
CA THR A 201 4.83 -23.67 2.62
C THR A 201 5.45 -23.62 1.22
N ASN A 202 5.45 -24.75 0.52
CA ASN A 202 5.93 -24.84 -0.86
C ASN A 202 4.86 -25.41 -1.82
N PRO A 203 4.40 -24.64 -2.83
CA PRO A 203 4.78 -23.26 -3.13
C PRO A 203 4.04 -22.25 -2.23
N LYS A 204 4.69 -21.12 -1.89
CA LYS A 204 4.18 -20.08 -0.98
C LYS A 204 2.74 -19.65 -1.27
N LYS A 205 1.85 -19.66 -0.29
CA LYS A 205 0.43 -19.30 -0.51
C LYS A 205 0.27 -17.79 -0.70
N PRO A 206 -0.84 -17.35 -1.31
CA PRO A 206 -1.20 -15.93 -1.30
C PRO A 206 -1.45 -15.43 0.13
N THR A 207 -1.00 -14.22 0.44
CA THR A 207 -1.29 -13.53 1.69
C THR A 207 -2.79 -13.39 1.90
N THR A 208 -3.26 -13.73 3.10
CA THR A 208 -4.68 -13.64 3.47
C THR A 208 -4.88 -12.92 4.80
N ARG A 209 -6.12 -12.53 5.10
CA ARG A 209 -6.45 -12.12 6.48
C ARG A 209 -6.35 -13.35 7.37
N ALA A 210 -5.68 -13.22 8.51
CA ALA A 210 -5.66 -14.30 9.49
C ALA A 210 -7.06 -14.41 10.12
N SER A 211 -7.83 -15.41 9.69
CA SER A 211 -9.23 -15.61 10.08
C SER A 211 -9.43 -16.81 11.01
N THR A 212 -8.37 -17.25 11.69
CA THR A 212 -8.43 -18.35 12.65
C THR A 212 -9.01 -17.86 13.99
N ARG A 213 -9.31 -18.81 14.90
CA ARG A 213 -9.82 -18.50 16.25
C ARG A 213 -8.89 -17.58 17.07
N HIS A 214 -7.61 -17.51 16.71
CA HIS A 214 -6.65 -16.59 17.33
C HIS A 214 -7.03 -15.12 17.14
N PHE A 215 -7.63 -14.78 15.99
CA PHE A 215 -7.95 -13.39 15.60
C PHE A 215 -9.43 -13.15 15.35
N VAL A 216 -10.27 -14.19 15.39
CA VAL A 216 -11.73 -14.09 15.27
C VAL A 216 -12.40 -14.38 16.61
N ILE A 217 -13.02 -13.35 17.19
CA ILE A 217 -13.72 -13.43 18.47
C ILE A 217 -15.20 -13.16 18.23
N ASN A 218 -16.07 -14.09 18.64
CA ASN A 218 -17.52 -14.02 18.42
C ASN A 218 -17.89 -13.74 16.95
N GLY A 219 -17.22 -14.43 16.02
CA GLY A 219 -17.47 -14.32 14.58
C GLY A 219 -16.97 -13.04 13.92
N ARG A 220 -16.20 -12.19 14.63
CA ARG A 220 -15.65 -10.94 14.08
C ARG A 220 -14.13 -10.92 14.19
N VAL A 221 -13.47 -10.45 13.13
CA VAL A 221 -12.02 -10.20 13.16
C VAL A 221 -11.75 -9.11 14.18
N LYS A 222 -10.91 -9.43 15.18
CA LYS A 222 -10.44 -8.50 16.18
C LYS A 222 -9.09 -7.93 15.72
N PRO A 223 -8.94 -6.60 15.64
CA PRO A 223 -7.65 -5.99 15.35
C PRO A 223 -6.61 -6.33 16.42
N VAL A 224 -5.35 -6.45 16.00
CA VAL A 224 -4.20 -6.68 16.89
C VAL A 224 -3.46 -5.38 17.22
N ALA A 225 -3.67 -4.32 16.45
CA ALA A 225 -3.05 -3.02 16.67
C ALA A 225 -3.87 -1.86 16.09
N THR A 226 -3.43 -0.64 16.36
CA THR A 226 -3.81 0.56 15.62
C THR A 226 -2.57 1.25 15.09
N VAL A 227 -2.62 1.75 13.85
CA VAL A 227 -1.63 2.70 13.33
C VAL A 227 -2.24 4.10 13.30
N THR A 228 -1.46 5.10 13.68
CA THR A 228 -1.81 6.51 13.55
C THR A 228 -0.70 7.26 12.83
N PHE A 229 -1.07 8.01 11.80
CA PHE A 229 -0.23 8.99 11.13
C PHE A 229 -0.63 10.38 11.64
N VAL A 230 0.32 11.14 12.19
CA VAL A 230 0.10 12.52 12.64
C VAL A 230 1.05 13.42 11.86
N ARG A 231 0.50 14.38 11.10
CA ARG A 231 1.31 15.34 10.34
C ARG A 231 2.13 16.17 11.33
N LYS A 232 3.43 16.29 11.10
CA LYS A 232 4.28 17.19 11.89
C LYS A 232 3.96 18.64 11.52
N ALA A 233 3.99 19.53 12.52
CA ALA A 233 3.95 20.95 12.26
C ALA A 233 5.17 21.35 11.41
N SER A 234 4.95 22.25 10.45
CA SER A 234 6.01 22.85 9.65
C SER A 234 6.72 23.95 10.42
#